data_AF-A0ABD1YKE5-F1
#
_entry.id   AF-A0ABD1YKE5-F1
#
_cell.length_a   1.000
_cell.length_b   1.000
_cell.length_c   1.000
_cell.angle_alpha   90.00
_cell.angle_beta   90.00
_cell.angle_gamma   90.00
#
_symmetry.space_group_name_H-M   'P 1'
#
loop_
_entity.id
_entity.type
_entity.pdbx_description
1 polymer ?
#
loop_
_entity_poly.entity_id
_entity_poly.type
_entity_poly.pdbx_seq_one_letter_code
_entity_poly.pdbx_strand_id
1 'polypeptide(L)'
;MATNEESGHYKLVVAGIHELPVNTFIYDSARNHWKDSSPVPTLPVVESGEWICCGKSVRAQGSLYWFAHEIDDGSVVRALVKFDLQREEWTIANEAEAISDEVDGVHIAALDEKVVLLDWENYSPLVDLLQLGPEIKLMDGRLKDFDKMLDDCYPVWSIGQGQVLYVVFEDFWLKDSLKVLVYDQSKGTTTWLPIREWPPGLGSHKSLWAFTPSFRAFA
;
A
#
# COMPACT_ATOMS: atom_id res chain seq x y z
N MET A 1 -8.95 -3.10 -6.54
CA MET A 1 -10.28 -3.74 -6.66
C MET A 1 -11.23 -3.11 -5.66
N ALA A 2 -12.47 -2.82 -6.06
CA ALA A 2 -13.51 -2.33 -5.16
C ALA A 2 -14.74 -3.23 -5.22
N THR A 3 -15.16 -3.77 -4.09
CA THR A 3 -16.30 -4.69 -3.97
C THR A 3 -17.50 -3.96 -3.35
N ASN A 4 -18.69 -4.25 -3.86
CA ASN A 4 -19.97 -3.95 -3.22
C ASN A 4 -20.28 -5.11 -2.26
N GLU A 5 -20.42 -4.79 -0.98
CA GLU A 5 -20.50 -5.79 0.09
C GLU A 5 -21.87 -6.48 0.17
N GLU A 6 -22.93 -5.84 -0.33
CA GLU A 6 -24.28 -6.41 -0.37
C GLU A 6 -24.48 -7.39 -1.52
N SER A 7 -23.83 -7.15 -2.67
CA SER A 7 -24.04 -7.93 -3.90
C SER A 7 -22.86 -8.83 -4.27
N GLY A 8 -21.69 -8.64 -3.64
CA GLY A 8 -20.45 -9.33 -4.00
C GLY A 8 -19.85 -8.92 -5.34
N HIS A 9 -20.50 -8.02 -6.09
CA HIS A 9 -19.99 -7.50 -7.34
C HIS A 9 -18.79 -6.58 -7.10
N TYR A 10 -17.81 -6.59 -8.01
CA TYR A 10 -16.61 -5.80 -7.90
C TYR A 10 -16.25 -5.08 -9.20
N LYS A 11 -15.55 -3.95 -9.04
CA LYS A 11 -14.80 -3.29 -10.10
C LYS A 11 -13.32 -3.60 -9.95
N LEU A 12 -12.69 -4.09 -11.00
CA LEU A 12 -11.25 -4.27 -11.10
C LEU A 12 -10.68 -3.19 -12.02
N VAL A 13 -9.76 -2.38 -11.49
CA VAL A 13 -9.06 -1.34 -12.25
C VAL A 13 -7.66 -1.85 -12.55
N VAL A 14 -7.27 -1.79 -13.83
CA VAL A 14 -5.96 -2.16 -14.33
C VAL A 14 -5.36 -0.94 -15.01
N ALA A 15 -4.16 -0.55 -14.58
CA ALA A 15 -3.44 0.60 -15.11
C ALA A 15 -1.93 0.35 -15.04
N GLY A 16 -1.16 0.96 -15.93
CA GLY A 16 0.30 0.88 -15.96
C GLY A 16 0.94 2.24 -15.67
N ILE A 17 2.09 2.22 -14.99
CA ILE A 17 2.83 3.43 -14.58
C ILE A 17 4.15 3.60 -15.38
N HIS A 18 4.64 2.54 -16.03
CA HIS A 18 6.02 2.45 -16.55
C HIS A 18 6.32 3.30 -17.80
N GLU A 19 5.46 3.37 -18.83
CA GLU A 19 5.77 4.11 -20.06
C GLU A 19 4.52 4.64 -20.79
N LEU A 20 4.47 5.96 -21.04
CA LEU A 20 3.41 6.72 -21.73
C LEU A 20 2.02 6.56 -21.09
N PRO A 21 1.00 7.38 -21.41
CA PRO A 21 -0.32 7.18 -20.81
C PRO A 21 -0.83 5.77 -21.14
N VAL A 22 -0.71 4.87 -20.17
CA VAL A 22 -1.25 3.52 -20.26
C VAL A 22 -2.73 3.65 -20.01
N ASN A 23 -3.53 3.19 -20.98
CA ASN A 23 -4.98 3.16 -20.85
C ASN A 23 -5.34 2.48 -19.52
N THR A 24 -6.25 3.12 -18.77
CA THR A 24 -6.85 2.48 -17.61
C THR A 24 -8.02 1.65 -18.08
N PHE A 25 -8.09 0.41 -17.66
CA PHE A 25 -9.21 -0.48 -17.94
C PHE A 25 -9.97 -0.78 -16.66
N ILE A 26 -11.30 -0.77 -16.75
CA ILE A 26 -12.18 -1.14 -15.64
C ILE A 26 -13.03 -2.34 -16.06
N TYR A 27 -12.88 -3.44 -15.34
CA TYR A 27 -13.80 -4.56 -15.41
C TYR A 27 -14.90 -4.40 -14.38
N ASP A 28 -16.16 -4.45 -14.82
CA ASP A 28 -17.35 -4.46 -13.97
C ASP A 28 -17.93 -5.89 -13.93
N SER A 29 -17.82 -6.55 -12.78
CA SER A 29 -18.28 -7.93 -12.63
C SER A 29 -19.81 -8.06 -12.68
N ALA A 30 -20.56 -7.01 -12.35
CA ALA A 30 -22.03 -7.05 -12.41
C ALA A 30 -22.50 -7.10 -13.87
N ARG A 31 -21.73 -6.51 -14.78
CA ARG A 31 -22.00 -6.45 -16.22
C ARG A 31 -21.17 -7.42 -17.03
N ASN A 32 -20.19 -8.08 -16.40
CA ASN A 32 -19.20 -8.95 -17.05
C ASN A 32 -18.56 -8.25 -18.27
N HIS A 33 -18.10 -7.02 -18.08
CA HIS A 33 -17.66 -6.17 -19.17
C HIS A 33 -16.43 -5.34 -18.79
N TRP A 34 -15.50 -5.21 -19.75
CA TRP A 34 -14.36 -4.31 -19.69
C TRP A 34 -14.68 -3.00 -20.39
N LYS A 35 -14.27 -1.89 -19.80
CA LYS A 35 -14.34 -0.58 -20.43
C LYS A 35 -13.02 0.18 -20.31
N ASP A 36 -12.81 1.07 -21.27
CA ASP A 36 -11.76 2.07 -21.22
C ASP A 36 -12.13 3.18 -20.22
N SER A 37 -11.11 3.75 -19.60
CA SER A 37 -11.20 4.83 -18.61
C SER A 37 -10.04 5.80 -18.81
N SER A 38 -10.09 6.95 -18.11
CA SER A 38 -9.03 7.97 -18.15
C SER A 38 -7.64 7.34 -17.95
N PRO A 39 -6.65 7.65 -18.81
CA PRO A 39 -5.31 7.12 -18.66
C PRO A 39 -4.63 7.64 -17.39
N VAL A 40 -3.66 6.88 -16.88
CA VAL A 40 -2.79 7.39 -15.80
C VAL A 40 -2.06 8.62 -16.34
N PRO A 41 -2.09 9.77 -15.65
CA PRO A 41 -1.35 10.93 -16.08
C PRO A 41 0.15 10.64 -16.03
N THR A 42 0.92 11.27 -16.92
CA THR A 42 2.37 11.20 -16.87
C THR A 42 2.86 11.77 -15.53
N LEU A 43 3.63 10.97 -14.79
CA LEU A 43 4.28 11.43 -13.57
C LEU A 43 5.40 12.41 -13.93
N PRO A 44 5.54 13.52 -13.19
CA PRO A 44 6.64 14.44 -13.43
C PRO A 44 7.96 13.72 -13.12
N VAL A 45 8.86 13.69 -14.11
CA VAL A 45 10.21 13.16 -13.94
C VAL A 45 11.04 14.19 -13.20
N VAL A 46 11.63 13.81 -12.07
CA VAL A 46 12.43 14.71 -11.22
C VAL A 46 13.92 14.44 -11.41
N GLU A 47 14.34 13.17 -11.44
CA GLU A 47 15.75 12.76 -11.47
C GLU A 47 16.15 12.07 -12.79
N SER A 48 15.24 12.00 -13.77
CA SER A 48 15.43 11.27 -15.04
C SER A 48 15.43 9.74 -14.88
N GLY A 49 14.90 9.26 -13.77
CA GLY A 49 14.74 7.83 -13.46
C GLY A 49 13.47 7.22 -14.05
N GLU A 50 13.25 5.94 -13.73
CA GLU A 50 12.07 5.20 -14.16
C GLU A 50 11.03 5.12 -13.06
N TRP A 51 9.77 5.43 -13.39
CA TRP A 51 8.66 5.31 -12.46
C TRP A 51 8.16 3.87 -12.35
N ILE A 52 8.28 3.32 -11.15
CA ILE A 52 7.85 1.96 -10.82
C ILE A 52 6.73 2.03 -9.78
N CYS A 53 5.68 1.24 -10.00
CA CYS A 53 4.66 1.02 -8.99
C CYS A 53 5.20 0.04 -7.94
N CYS A 54 5.31 0.48 -6.70
CA CYS A 54 5.78 -0.35 -5.61
C CYS A 54 4.59 -0.77 -4.72
N GLY A 55 4.43 -2.09 -4.58
CA GLY A 55 3.44 -2.67 -3.68
C GLY A 55 2.00 -2.72 -4.21
N LYS A 56 1.06 -2.96 -3.29
CA LYS A 56 -0.37 -3.18 -3.60
C LYS A 56 -1.16 -1.88 -3.53
N SER A 57 -2.13 -1.75 -4.42
CA SER A 57 -3.12 -0.67 -4.35
C SER A 57 -3.99 -0.79 -3.10
N VAL A 58 -4.36 0.32 -2.49
CA VAL A 58 -5.32 0.36 -1.38
C VAL A 58 -6.60 1.08 -1.78
N ARG A 59 -7.73 0.73 -1.16
CA ARG A 59 -9.02 1.40 -1.36
C ARG A 59 -9.41 2.17 -0.10
N ALA A 60 -9.72 3.45 -0.25
CA ALA A 60 -10.22 4.30 0.83
C ALA A 60 -11.15 5.38 0.26
N GLN A 61 -12.23 5.72 0.98
CA GLN A 61 -13.18 6.78 0.59
C GLN A 61 -13.61 6.76 -0.89
N GLY A 62 -13.95 5.57 -1.41
CA GLY A 62 -14.39 5.42 -2.80
C GLY A 62 -13.30 5.59 -3.87
N SER A 63 -12.04 5.77 -3.48
CA SER A 63 -10.90 5.90 -4.39
C SER A 63 -9.93 4.72 -4.25
N LEU A 64 -9.13 4.50 -5.29
CA LEU A 64 -7.97 3.60 -5.27
C LEU A 64 -6.69 4.43 -5.18
N TYR A 65 -5.70 3.92 -4.47
CA TYR A 65 -4.41 4.57 -4.29
C TYR A 65 -3.29 3.60 -4.64
N TRP A 66 -2.31 4.07 -5.39
CA TRP A 66 -1.08 3.36 -5.70
C TRP A 66 0.12 4.19 -5.26
N PHE A 67 1.07 3.52 -4.64
CA PHE A 67 2.36 4.10 -4.33
C PHE A 67 3.33 3.77 -5.47
N ALA A 68 4.08 4.79 -5.89
CA ALA A 68 5.07 4.68 -6.95
C ALA A 68 6.34 5.40 -6.51
N HIS A 69 7.48 4.97 -7.03
CA HIS A 69 8.75 5.67 -6.87
C HIS A 69 9.45 5.82 -8.22
N GLU A 70 10.26 6.87 -8.34
CA GLU A 70 11.24 7.06 -9.41
C GLU A 70 12.56 6.46 -8.91
N ILE A 71 13.12 5.50 -9.65
CA ILE A 71 14.44 4.92 -9.36
C ILE A 71 15.49 5.58 -10.25
N ASP A 72 16.47 6.23 -9.61
CA ASP A 72 17.70 6.74 -10.22
C ASP A 72 18.94 6.25 -9.41
N ASP A 73 20.15 6.36 -9.98
CA ASP A 73 21.45 5.82 -9.49
C ASP A 73 21.96 6.40 -8.14
N GLY A 74 21.08 6.83 -7.23
CA GLY A 74 21.47 7.42 -5.96
C GLY A 74 20.35 8.11 -5.15
N SER A 75 19.14 8.21 -5.71
CA SER A 75 18.04 8.92 -5.08
C SER A 75 16.67 8.38 -5.50
N VAL A 76 15.69 8.58 -4.61
CA VAL A 76 14.31 8.10 -4.81
C VAL A 76 13.33 9.23 -4.58
N VAL A 77 12.46 9.47 -5.57
CA VAL A 77 11.29 10.37 -5.45
C VAL A 77 10.03 9.52 -5.36
N ARG A 78 9.16 9.78 -4.39
CA ARG A 78 7.89 9.05 -4.23
C ARG A 78 6.71 9.81 -4.81
N ALA A 79 5.75 9.05 -5.31
CA ALA A 79 4.44 9.54 -5.70
C ALA A 79 3.34 8.65 -5.14
N LEU A 80 2.22 9.29 -4.82
CA LEU A 80 0.96 8.64 -4.54
C LEU A 80 -0.02 9.03 -5.64
N VAL A 81 -0.62 8.01 -6.24
CA VAL A 81 -1.54 8.16 -7.37
C VAL A 81 -2.93 7.74 -6.90
N LYS A 82 -3.91 8.63 -7.02
CA LYS A 82 -5.31 8.44 -6.63
C LYS A 82 -6.19 8.30 -7.86
N PHE A 83 -7.07 7.30 -7.87
CA PHE A 83 -8.13 7.13 -8.86
C PHE A 83 -9.50 7.17 -8.21
N ASP A 84 -10.29 8.20 -8.54
CA ASP A 84 -11.68 8.32 -8.11
C ASP A 84 -12.55 7.36 -8.93
N LEU A 85 -13.15 6.34 -8.30
CA LEU A 85 -13.92 5.31 -9.01
C LEU A 85 -15.26 5.82 -9.55
N GLN A 86 -15.78 6.94 -9.03
CA GLN A 86 -17.06 7.49 -9.45
C GLN A 86 -16.88 8.44 -10.63
N ARG A 87 -15.86 9.29 -10.56
CA ARG A 87 -15.52 10.27 -11.61
C ARG A 87 -14.64 9.67 -12.71
N GLU A 88 -13.97 8.57 -12.40
CA GLU A 88 -13.03 7.90 -13.30
C GLU A 88 -11.88 8.84 -13.68
N GLU A 89 -11.41 9.58 -12.68
CA GLU A 89 -10.38 10.61 -12.78
C GLU A 89 -9.17 10.24 -11.92
N TRP A 90 -8.00 10.61 -12.42
CA TRP A 90 -6.73 10.43 -11.72
C TRP A 90 -6.26 11.74 -11.10
N THR A 91 -5.60 11.65 -9.94
CA THR A 91 -4.91 12.75 -9.27
C THR A 91 -3.59 12.24 -8.71
N ILE A 92 -2.54 13.04 -8.74
CA ILE A 92 -1.20 12.68 -8.28
C ILE A 92 -0.73 13.68 -7.22
N ALA A 93 -0.01 13.20 -6.21
CA ALA A 93 0.95 14.01 -5.47
C ALA A 93 2.28 13.28 -5.41
N ASN A 94 3.37 14.03 -5.43
CA ASN A 94 4.73 13.54 -5.36
C ASN A 94 5.53 14.35 -4.35
N GLU A 95 6.61 13.76 -3.85
CA GLU A 95 7.60 14.47 -3.04
C GLU A 95 8.25 15.59 -3.85
N ALA A 96 8.50 16.73 -3.21
CA ALA A 96 9.16 17.87 -3.84
C ALA A 96 10.67 17.70 -4.00
N GLU A 97 11.30 16.81 -3.21
CA GLU A 97 12.75 16.60 -3.17
C GLU A 97 13.06 15.10 -3.12
N ALA A 98 14.09 14.67 -3.84
CA ALA A 98 14.59 13.31 -3.77
C ALA A 98 15.27 13.06 -2.43
N ILE A 99 15.09 11.87 -1.88
CA ILE A 99 15.80 11.43 -0.68
C ILE A 99 16.77 10.30 -1.00
N SER A 100 17.89 10.25 -0.28
CA SER A 100 18.98 9.29 -0.53
C SER A 100 18.54 7.85 -0.22
N ASP A 101 19.00 6.93 -1.06
CA ASP A 101 18.63 5.52 -1.17
C ASP A 101 18.48 4.75 0.14
N GLU A 102 17.22 4.50 0.54
CA GLU A 102 16.70 3.15 0.73
C GLU A 102 15.21 3.12 0.29
N VAL A 103 14.89 2.19 -0.61
CA VAL A 103 13.57 2.07 -1.26
C VAL A 103 12.53 1.40 -0.34
N ASP A 104 12.99 0.62 0.65
CA ASP A 104 12.21 -0.47 1.22
C ASP A 104 11.40 -0.10 2.48
N GLY A 105 11.51 1.15 2.95
CA GLY A 105 10.90 1.57 4.21
C GLY A 105 9.49 2.16 4.11
N VAL A 106 8.94 2.39 2.91
CA VAL A 106 7.66 3.10 2.74
C VAL A 106 6.57 2.25 2.11
N HIS A 107 5.46 2.09 2.83
CA HIS A 107 4.27 1.36 2.39
C HIS A 107 3.00 2.19 2.52
N ILE A 108 1.93 1.75 1.84
CA ILE A 108 0.58 2.27 2.07
C ILE A 108 -0.35 1.16 2.55
N ALA A 109 -1.23 1.50 3.49
CA ALA A 109 -2.28 0.61 4.00
C ALA A 109 -3.62 1.34 4.13
N ALA A 110 -4.73 0.61 3.98
CA ALA A 110 -6.07 1.12 4.25
C ALA A 110 -6.46 0.88 5.72
N LEU A 111 -6.51 1.91 6.56
CA LEU A 111 -6.88 1.80 7.98
C LEU A 111 -8.02 2.77 8.29
N ASP A 112 -9.14 2.26 8.79
CA ASP A 112 -10.33 3.02 9.18
C ASP A 112 -10.80 4.01 8.09
N GLU A 113 -10.93 3.49 6.86
CA GLU A 113 -11.25 4.26 5.64
C GLU A 113 -10.24 5.38 5.30
N LYS A 114 -9.04 5.36 5.89
CA LYS A 114 -7.92 6.24 5.56
C LYS A 114 -6.84 5.48 4.81
N VAL A 115 -6.01 6.23 4.10
CA VAL A 115 -4.73 5.73 3.57
C VAL A 115 -3.65 6.15 4.56
N VAL A 116 -2.98 5.17 5.15
CA VAL A 116 -1.86 5.41 6.06
C VAL A 116 -0.56 5.20 5.30
N LEU A 117 0.27 6.24 5.28
CA LEU A 117 1.64 6.20 4.80
C LEU A 117 2.52 5.69 5.94
N LEU A 118 3.05 4.49 5.76
CA LEU A 118 3.87 3.78 6.73
C LEU A 118 5.33 3.99 6.33
N ASP A 119 6.00 4.90 7.05
CA ASP A 119 7.42 5.20 6.91
C ASP A 119 8.14 4.77 8.18
N TRP A 120 8.88 3.67 8.07
CA TRP A 120 9.53 2.98 9.18
C TRP A 120 10.86 3.63 9.56
N GLU A 121 11.59 4.11 8.55
CA GLU A 121 12.91 4.70 8.68
C GLU A 121 12.90 6.20 9.07
N ASN A 122 11.71 6.80 9.17
CA ASN A 122 11.52 8.23 9.48
C ASN A 122 12.12 9.17 8.42
N TYR A 123 12.00 8.81 7.15
CA TYR A 123 12.34 9.73 6.07
C TYR A 123 11.32 10.88 6.01
N SER A 124 11.71 12.06 6.47
CA SER A 124 10.92 13.28 6.25
C SER A 124 11.25 13.87 4.86
N PRO A 125 10.26 14.31 4.05
CA PRO A 125 8.84 14.48 4.38
C PRO A 125 7.89 13.88 3.32
N LEU A 126 7.19 12.78 3.66
CA LEU A 126 5.97 12.34 2.95
C LEU A 126 4.80 13.36 3.04
N VAL A 127 5.08 14.59 3.48
CA VAL A 127 4.11 15.66 3.72
C VAL A 127 3.46 16.09 2.41
N ASP A 128 4.20 16.10 1.30
CA ASP A 128 3.64 16.47 0.00
C ASP A 128 2.59 15.44 -0.47
N LEU A 129 2.76 14.17 -0.12
CA LEU A 129 1.78 13.13 -0.43
C LEU A 129 0.44 13.33 0.31
N LEU A 130 0.44 14.06 1.43
CA LEU A 130 -0.78 14.38 2.19
C LEU A 130 -1.72 15.33 1.41
N GLN A 131 -1.21 16.02 0.39
CA GLN A 131 -1.98 17.00 -0.40
C GLN A 131 -3.08 16.36 -1.26
N LEU A 132 -3.03 15.05 -1.51
CA LEU A 132 -4.03 14.33 -2.30
C LEU A 132 -5.42 14.23 -1.64
N GLY A 133 -5.49 14.39 -0.32
CA GLY A 133 -6.77 14.40 0.39
C GLY A 133 -6.69 14.21 1.90
N PRO A 134 -7.73 14.63 2.64
CA PRO A 134 -7.81 14.50 4.10
C PRO A 134 -7.88 13.05 4.60
N GLU A 135 -8.12 12.10 3.72
CA GLU A 135 -8.09 10.66 3.94
C GLU A 135 -6.67 10.10 4.04
N ILE A 136 -5.65 10.84 3.64
CA ILE A 136 -4.26 10.40 3.73
C ILE A 136 -3.67 10.87 5.06
N LYS A 137 -2.99 9.95 5.75
CA LYS A 137 -2.39 10.17 7.06
C LYS A 137 -1.01 9.55 7.13
N LEU A 138 -0.15 10.14 7.95
CA LEU A 138 1.09 9.48 8.37
C LEU A 138 0.78 8.41 9.42
N MET A 139 1.64 7.39 9.47
CA MET A 139 1.64 6.38 10.51
C MET A 139 1.66 6.99 11.91
N ASP A 140 0.91 6.38 12.84
CA ASP A 140 0.98 6.71 14.26
C ASP A 140 2.43 6.51 14.77
N GLY A 141 2.99 7.54 15.42
CA GLY A 141 4.34 7.47 15.97
C GLY A 141 4.57 6.31 16.94
N ARG A 142 3.51 5.82 17.60
CA ARG A 142 3.60 4.64 18.47
C ARG A 142 3.99 3.37 17.72
N LEU A 143 3.69 3.28 16.43
CA LEU A 143 4.11 2.15 15.59
C LEU A 143 5.61 2.18 15.31
N LYS A 144 6.22 3.37 15.26
CA LYS A 144 7.65 3.57 14.99
C LYS A 144 8.55 3.01 16.08
N ASP A 145 8.06 2.98 17.31
CA ASP A 145 8.82 2.45 18.45
C ASP A 145 8.97 0.92 18.39
N PHE A 146 8.12 0.20 17.64
CA PHE A 146 8.16 -1.27 17.57
C PHE A 146 9.19 -1.82 16.59
N ASP A 147 9.53 -1.09 15.55
CA ASP A 147 10.56 -1.48 14.58
C ASP A 147 11.94 -1.56 15.26
N LYS A 148 12.21 -0.58 16.14
CA LYS A 148 13.41 -0.55 17.00
C LYS A 148 13.50 -1.69 18.01
N MET A 149 12.44 -2.49 18.19
CA MET A 149 12.43 -3.62 19.13
C MET A 149 12.86 -4.95 18.50
N LEU A 150 13.05 -4.99 17.17
CA LEU A 150 13.47 -6.20 16.48
C LEU A 150 14.80 -5.97 15.75
N ASP A 151 15.89 -6.13 16.50
CA ASP A 151 17.20 -6.36 15.89
C ASP A 151 17.05 -7.48 14.84
N ASP A 152 17.45 -7.21 13.59
CA ASP A 152 17.44 -8.12 12.43
C ASP A 152 16.10 -8.41 11.73
N CYS A 153 15.04 -7.63 11.96
CA CYS A 153 13.82 -7.71 11.15
C CYS A 153 13.51 -6.38 10.49
N TYR A 154 12.96 -6.41 9.27
CA TYR A 154 12.49 -5.20 8.59
C TYR A 154 11.06 -5.40 8.07
N PRO A 155 10.24 -4.35 8.09
CA PRO A 155 8.88 -4.41 7.60
C PRO A 155 8.89 -4.53 6.08
N VAL A 156 8.23 -5.55 5.55
CA VAL A 156 8.17 -5.82 4.11
C VAL A 156 6.79 -5.58 3.52
N TRP A 157 5.77 -5.55 4.37
CA TRP A 157 4.40 -5.38 3.91
C TRP A 157 3.44 -4.94 5.02
N SER A 158 2.30 -4.39 4.62
CA SER A 158 1.23 -4.00 5.51
C SER A 158 -0.15 -4.18 4.89
N ILE A 159 -1.12 -4.46 5.74
CA ILE A 159 -2.53 -4.66 5.38
C ILE A 159 -3.38 -4.05 6.47
N GLY A 160 -4.28 -3.14 6.14
CA GLY A 160 -5.27 -2.66 7.09
C GLY A 160 -6.67 -3.18 6.79
N GLN A 161 -7.45 -3.37 7.86
CA GLN A 161 -8.84 -3.78 7.84
C GLN A 161 -9.58 -3.16 9.03
N GLY A 162 -10.55 -2.29 8.74
CA GLY A 162 -11.24 -1.55 9.81
C GLY A 162 -10.19 -0.81 10.65
N GLN A 163 -10.21 -1.00 11.97
CA GLN A 163 -9.26 -0.37 12.89
C GLN A 163 -8.01 -1.21 13.17
N VAL A 164 -7.78 -2.29 12.41
CA VAL A 164 -6.65 -3.20 12.61
C VAL A 164 -5.66 -3.07 11.46
N LEU A 165 -4.39 -2.90 11.80
CA LEU A 165 -3.26 -2.93 10.87
C LEU A 165 -2.41 -4.15 11.15
N TYR A 166 -2.16 -4.94 10.12
CA TYR A 166 -1.21 -6.04 10.12
C TYR A 166 0.06 -5.58 9.42
N VAL A 167 1.20 -5.72 10.07
CA VAL A 167 2.52 -5.41 9.51
C VAL A 167 3.33 -6.69 9.47
N VAL A 168 3.80 -7.05 8.29
CA VAL A 168 4.63 -8.24 8.05
C VAL A 168 6.09 -7.81 8.09
N PHE A 169 6.85 -8.49 8.92
CA PHE A 169 8.29 -8.36 9.03
C PHE A 169 8.96 -9.60 8.47
N GLU A 170 10.06 -9.39 7.76
CA GLU A 170 10.96 -10.44 7.33
C GLU A 170 12.23 -10.41 8.17
N ASP A 171 12.70 -11.59 8.57
CA ASP A 171 13.96 -11.76 9.26
C ASP A 171 15.11 -11.71 8.24
N PHE A 172 16.09 -10.83 8.45
CA PHE A 172 17.20 -10.61 7.53
C PHE A 172 18.07 -11.87 7.35
N TRP A 173 18.22 -12.68 8.40
CA TRP A 173 19.12 -13.83 8.41
C TRP A 173 18.40 -15.14 8.07
N LEU A 174 17.09 -15.20 8.30
CA LEU A 174 16.28 -16.39 8.12
C LEU A 174 15.28 -16.20 6.98
N LYS A 175 15.68 -16.62 5.77
CA LYS A 175 14.76 -16.71 4.62
C LYS A 175 13.50 -17.47 5.01
N ASP A 176 12.34 -16.91 4.65
CA ASP A 176 11.00 -17.44 4.95
C ASP A 176 10.60 -17.44 6.45
N SER A 177 11.31 -16.69 7.30
CA SER A 177 10.88 -16.43 8.68
C SER A 177 10.11 -15.12 8.75
N LEU A 178 8.79 -15.20 8.62
CA LEU A 178 7.90 -14.05 8.72
C LEU A 178 7.39 -13.87 10.16
N LYS A 179 7.31 -12.61 10.59
CA LYS A 179 6.62 -12.19 11.83
C LYS A 179 5.51 -11.22 11.45
N VAL A 180 4.39 -11.26 12.17
CA VAL A 180 3.29 -10.31 11.93
C VAL A 180 2.94 -9.59 13.22
N LEU A 181 3.05 -8.28 13.17
CA LEU A 181 2.58 -7.36 14.20
C LEU A 181 1.14 -6.96 13.87
N VAL A 182 0.26 -7.04 14.86
CA VAL A 182 -1.10 -6.54 14.79
C VAL A 182 -1.18 -5.27 15.62
N TYR A 183 -1.55 -4.15 15.02
CA TYR A 183 -1.89 -2.91 15.69
C TYR A 183 -3.40 -2.71 15.66
N ASP A 184 -4.01 -2.65 16.84
CA ASP A 184 -5.43 -2.35 17.01
C ASP A 184 -5.56 -0.88 17.42
N GLN A 185 -5.95 -0.04 16.47
CA GLN A 185 -6.08 1.40 16.67
C GLN A 185 -7.15 1.75 17.72
N SER A 186 -8.20 0.93 17.83
CA SER A 186 -9.29 1.15 18.79
C SER A 186 -8.80 1.07 20.24
N LYS A 187 -7.79 0.22 20.47
CA LYS A 187 -7.20 -0.03 21.78
C LYS A 187 -5.85 0.67 21.97
N GLY A 188 -5.21 1.11 20.88
CA GLY A 188 -3.85 1.60 20.88
C GLY A 188 -2.84 0.54 21.32
N THR A 189 -3.11 -0.74 21.05
CA THR A 189 -2.30 -1.89 21.47
C THR A 189 -1.67 -2.59 20.27
N THR A 190 -0.51 -3.19 20.49
CA THR A 190 0.15 -4.06 19.51
C THR A 190 0.27 -5.48 20.04
N THR A 191 0.24 -6.47 19.15
CA THR A 191 0.38 -7.89 19.50
C THR A 191 1.04 -8.66 18.37
N TRP A 192 1.99 -9.53 18.69
CA TRP A 192 2.60 -10.44 17.73
C TRP A 192 1.72 -11.66 17.49
N LEU A 193 1.50 -12.02 16.22
CA LEU A 193 0.86 -13.30 15.89
C LEU A 193 1.83 -14.45 16.16
N PRO A 194 1.36 -15.60 16.69
CA PRO A 194 2.18 -16.77 16.95
C PRO A 194 2.45 -17.56 15.66
N ILE A 195 3.13 -16.96 14.68
CA ILE A 195 3.35 -17.57 13.34
C ILE A 195 4.13 -18.88 13.42
N ARG A 196 4.99 -19.04 14.42
CA ARG A 196 5.75 -20.29 14.64
C ARG A 196 4.84 -21.48 14.97
N GLU A 197 3.61 -21.23 15.37
CA GLU A 197 2.60 -22.26 15.65
C GLU A 197 1.73 -22.56 14.42
N TRP A 198 1.94 -21.86 13.30
CA TRP A 198 1.13 -22.03 12.10
C TRP A 198 1.46 -23.36 11.40
N PRO A 199 0.46 -23.97 10.74
CA PRO A 199 0.68 -25.10 9.86
C PRO A 199 1.83 -24.87 8.86
N PRO A 200 2.65 -25.89 8.57
CA PRO A 200 3.71 -25.81 7.57
C PRO A 200 3.19 -25.27 6.23
N GLY A 201 3.92 -24.32 5.64
CA GLY A 201 3.56 -23.67 4.37
C GLY A 201 2.73 -22.39 4.49
N LEU A 202 2.17 -22.06 5.66
CA LEU A 202 1.47 -20.79 5.88
C LEU A 202 2.40 -19.61 6.23
N GLY A 203 3.65 -19.89 6.61
CA GLY A 203 4.66 -18.88 6.92
C GLY A 203 5.37 -18.25 5.70
N SER A 204 4.94 -18.56 4.48
CA SER A 204 5.55 -17.99 3.26
C SER A 204 4.89 -16.68 2.83
N HIS A 205 5.65 -15.83 2.13
CA HIS A 205 5.14 -14.59 1.53
C HIS A 205 3.86 -14.84 0.73
N LYS A 206 3.84 -15.87 -0.13
CA LYS A 206 2.69 -16.21 -0.98
C LYS A 206 1.42 -16.56 -0.20
N SER A 207 1.56 -17.16 0.98
CA SER A 207 0.43 -17.55 1.82
C SER A 207 -0.21 -16.32 2.50
N LEU A 208 0.61 -15.36 2.92
CA LEU A 208 0.12 -14.07 3.44
C LEU A 208 -0.55 -13.23 2.33
N TRP A 209 -0.16 -13.39 1.06
CA TRP A 209 -0.86 -12.71 -0.04
C TRP A 209 -2.33 -13.15 -0.16
N ALA A 210 -2.64 -14.40 0.19
CA ALA A 210 -4.01 -14.90 0.25
C ALA A 210 -4.78 -14.41 1.49
N PHE A 211 -4.11 -13.88 2.53
CA PHE A 211 -4.79 -13.29 3.69
C PHE A 211 -5.56 -12.00 3.32
N THR A 212 -5.05 -11.20 2.37
CA THR A 212 -5.65 -9.89 2.04
C THR A 212 -7.11 -9.89 1.54
N PRO A 213 -7.53 -10.78 0.61
CA PRO A 213 -8.90 -10.79 0.11
C PRO A 213 -9.87 -11.57 1.02
N SER A 214 -9.35 -12.52 1.81
CA SER A 214 -10.14 -13.50 2.54
C SER A 214 -10.92 -12.91 3.72
N PHE A 215 -10.46 -11.81 4.31
CA PHE A 215 -11.15 -11.18 5.42
C PHE A 215 -12.46 -10.46 5.05
N ARG A 216 -12.63 -10.08 3.77
CA ARG A 216 -13.93 -9.57 3.27
C ARG A 216 -14.94 -10.68 2.99
N ALA A 217 -14.53 -11.94 2.93
CA ALA A 217 -15.44 -13.06 2.69
C ALA A 217 -16.17 -13.56 3.95
N PHE A 218 -15.77 -13.07 5.14
CA PHE A 218 -16.29 -13.51 6.44
C PHE A 218 -16.78 -12.36 7.34
N ALA A 219 -16.94 -11.15 6.80
CA ALA A 219 -17.52 -9.99 7.49
C ALA A 219 -18.96 -9.78 7.05
#